data_AF-A0A0Q0XIM7-F1
#
_entry.id   AF-A0A0Q0XIM7-F1
#
_cell.length_a   1.000
_cell.length_b   1.000
_cell.length_c   1.000
_cell.angle_alpha   90.00
_cell.angle_beta   90.00
_cell.angle_gamma   90.00
#
_symmetry.space_group_name_H-M   'P 1'
#
loop_
_entity.id
_entity.type
_entity.pdbx_description
1 polymer ?
#
loop_
_entity_poly.entity_id
_entity_poly.type
_entity_poly.pdbx_seq_one_letter_code
_entity_poly.pdbx_strand_id
1 'polypeptide(L)'
;MDIVEISKVLSNKTRVNILKWLKNPELNFPPHKDIDHFNDGVCVGYIQDKTGLSQSTISTYLNSMQNANLVIPTRHGKWTYYKRNEEVIEAYVESLKTDL
;
A
#
# COMPACT_ATOMS: atom_id res chain seq x y z
N MET A 1 -4.10 2.20 18.58
CA MET A 1 -4.06 1.50 17.28
C MET A 1 -4.98 0.29 17.36
N ASP A 2 -5.81 0.05 16.34
CA ASP A 2 -6.70 -1.11 16.33
C ASP A 2 -6.01 -2.31 15.64
N ILE A 3 -5.44 -3.19 16.45
CA ILE A 3 -4.74 -4.40 16.00
C ILE A 3 -5.69 -5.30 15.21
N VAL A 4 -6.95 -5.41 15.62
CA VAL A 4 -7.94 -6.28 14.98
C VAL A 4 -8.29 -5.75 13.60
N GLU A 5 -8.50 -4.44 13.47
CA GLU A 5 -8.85 -3.82 12.18
C GLU A 5 -7.69 -3.92 11.17
N ILE A 6 -6.45 -3.62 11.60
CA ILE A 6 -5.27 -3.80 10.75
C ILE A 6 -5.12 -5.27 10.35
N SER A 7 -5.32 -6.21 11.28
CA SER A 7 -5.24 -7.65 11.00
C SER A 7 -6.30 -8.11 9.99
N LYS A 8 -7.53 -7.60 10.06
CA LYS A 8 -8.58 -7.85 9.05
C LYS A 8 -8.20 -7.29 7.68
N VAL A 9 -7.46 -6.19 7.61
CA VAL A 9 -6.94 -5.68 6.35
C VAL A 9 -5.77 -6.53 5.84
N LEU A 10 -4.90 -7.01 6.72
CA LEU A 10 -3.77 -7.85 6.35
C LEU A 10 -4.14 -9.31 6.06
N SER A 11 -5.32 -9.78 6.45
CA SER A 11 -5.81 -11.16 6.19
C SER A 11 -6.18 -11.43 4.72
N ASN A 12 -5.57 -10.71 3.77
CA ASN A 12 -5.70 -10.93 2.33
C ASN A 12 -4.31 -10.94 1.68
N LYS A 13 -4.00 -12.03 0.96
CA LYS A 13 -2.70 -12.25 0.32
C LYS A 13 -2.29 -11.10 -0.62
N THR A 14 -3.23 -10.58 -1.41
CA THR A 14 -2.96 -9.50 -2.36
C THR A 14 -2.61 -8.20 -1.63
N ARG A 15 -3.35 -7.83 -0.57
CA ARG A 15 -3.05 -6.62 0.22
C ARG A 15 -1.67 -6.70 0.88
N VAL A 16 -1.28 -7.86 1.40
CA VAL A 16 0.07 -8.10 1.92
C VAL A 16 1.14 -7.98 0.82
N ASN A 17 0.88 -8.54 -0.36
CA ASN A 17 1.80 -8.44 -1.49
C ASN A 17 1.99 -6.98 -1.95
N ILE A 18 0.92 -6.18 -1.96
CA ILE A 18 1.00 -4.74 -2.25
C ILE A 18 1.98 -4.07 -1.28
N LEU A 19 1.86 -4.29 0.03
CA LEU A 19 2.79 -3.72 1.02
C LEU A 19 4.23 -4.22 0.82
N LYS A 20 4.44 -5.48 0.43
CA LYS A 20 5.77 -6.02 0.14
C LYS A 20 6.41 -5.35 -1.06
N TRP A 21 5.65 -5.13 -2.13
CA TRP A 21 6.15 -4.45 -3.31
C TRP A 21 6.42 -2.97 -3.05
N LEU A 22 5.54 -2.30 -2.31
CA LEU A 22 5.69 -0.89 -1.92
C LEU A 22 6.86 -0.65 -0.94
N LYS A 23 7.37 -1.69 -0.26
CA LYS A 23 8.57 -1.58 0.57
C LYS A 23 9.83 -1.29 -0.26
N ASN A 24 9.92 -1.84 -1.48
CA ASN A 24 11.04 -1.62 -2.40
C ASN A 24 10.49 -1.34 -3.81
N PRO A 25 9.86 -0.18 -4.03
CA PRO A 25 9.10 0.06 -5.25
C PRO A 25 9.97 0.05 -6.51
N GLU A 26 11.21 0.54 -6.43
CA GLU A 26 12.20 0.54 -7.51
C GLU A 26 12.53 -0.86 -8.05
N LEU A 27 12.52 -1.88 -7.19
CA LEU A 27 12.77 -3.28 -7.58
C LEU A 27 11.52 -3.97 -8.11
N ASN A 28 10.35 -3.37 -7.90
CA ASN A 28 9.07 -4.01 -8.06
C ASN A 28 8.22 -3.42 -9.18
N PHE A 29 8.45 -2.17 -9.56
CA PHE A 29 7.65 -1.47 -10.55
C PHE A 29 8.57 -0.79 -11.57
N PRO A 30 8.12 -0.67 -12.83
CA PRO A 30 8.86 0.10 -13.81
C PRO A 30 8.88 1.60 -13.41
N PRO A 31 9.85 2.38 -13.90
CA PRO A 31 9.87 3.83 -13.70
C PRO A 31 8.52 4.46 -14.11
N HIS A 32 8.04 5.41 -13.31
CA HIS A 32 6.79 6.09 -13.64
C HIS A 32 6.99 7.03 -14.83
N LYS A 33 5.94 7.18 -15.65
CA LYS A 33 5.97 8.08 -16.81
C LYS A 33 5.74 9.55 -16.44
N ASP A 34 5.02 9.80 -15.35
CA ASP A 34 4.57 11.15 -14.96
C ASP A 34 5.44 11.76 -13.84
N ILE A 35 6.18 10.93 -13.08
CA ILE A 35 7.09 11.37 -12.01
C ILE A 35 8.38 10.54 -12.06
N ASP A 36 9.54 11.19 -12.09
CA ASP A 36 10.84 10.49 -12.22
C ASP A 36 11.35 9.90 -10.88
N HIS A 37 10.47 9.60 -9.93
CA HIS A 37 10.83 9.07 -8.62
C HIS A 37 9.76 8.16 -8.00
N PHE A 38 10.15 7.42 -6.95
CA PHE A 38 9.26 6.59 -6.13
C PHE A 38 9.01 7.15 -4.71
N ASN A 39 9.44 8.39 -4.43
CA ASN A 39 9.33 9.01 -3.10
C ASN A 39 7.91 9.03 -2.52
N ASP A 40 6.91 9.15 -3.40
CA ASP A 40 5.47 9.18 -3.08
C ASP A 40 4.79 7.82 -3.31
N GLY A 41 5.58 6.76 -3.46
CA GLY A 41 5.09 5.42 -3.73
C GLY A 41 4.77 5.20 -5.20
N VAL A 42 3.72 4.43 -5.48
CA VAL A 42 3.45 3.89 -6.83
C VAL A 42 2.02 4.22 -7.26
N CYS A 43 1.84 4.59 -8.53
CA CYS A 43 0.52 4.87 -9.09
C CYS A 43 -0.40 3.64 -9.03
N VAL A 44 -1.68 3.88 -8.74
CA VAL A 44 -2.73 2.85 -8.75
C VAL A 44 -2.73 1.99 -10.01
N GLY A 45 -2.41 2.57 -11.18
CA GLY A 45 -2.34 1.84 -12.45
C GLY A 45 -1.27 0.76 -12.46
N TYR A 46 -0.05 1.07 -11.99
CA TYR A 46 1.02 0.07 -11.93
C TYR A 46 0.73 -1.04 -10.90
N ILE A 47 0.07 -0.71 -9.79
CA ILE A 47 -0.38 -1.70 -8.81
C ILE A 47 -1.45 -2.61 -9.45
N GLN A 48 -2.39 -2.03 -10.19
CA GLN A 48 -3.40 -2.77 -10.93
C GLN A 48 -2.75 -3.74 -11.93
N ASP A 49 -1.88 -3.25 -12.81
CA ASP A 49 -1.18 -4.05 -13.81
C ASP A 49 -0.40 -5.20 -13.17
N LYS A 50 0.30 -4.94 -12.06
CA LYS A 50 1.08 -5.97 -11.35
C LYS A 50 0.21 -7.03 -10.67
N THR A 51 -0.98 -6.67 -10.21
CA THR A 51 -1.91 -7.61 -9.57
C THR A 51 -2.75 -8.42 -10.56
N GLY A 52 -2.95 -7.89 -11.77
CA GLY A 52 -3.88 -8.45 -12.76
C GLY A 52 -5.36 -8.34 -12.37
N LEU A 53 -5.67 -7.56 -11.32
CA LEU A 53 -7.04 -7.36 -10.84
C LEU A 53 -7.71 -6.17 -11.53
N SER A 54 -9.04 -6.08 -11.40
CA SER A 54 -9.79 -4.93 -11.92
C SER A 54 -9.48 -3.65 -11.12
N GLN A 55 -9.65 -2.51 -11.78
CA GLN A 55 -9.46 -1.19 -11.16
C GLN A 55 -10.37 -1.00 -9.94
N SER A 56 -11.62 -1.49 -9.99
CA SER A 56 -12.55 -1.38 -8.86
C SER A 56 -12.07 -2.19 -7.66
N THR A 57 -11.59 -3.42 -7.86
CA THR A 57 -11.05 -4.25 -6.77
C THR A 57 -9.82 -3.61 -6.13
N ILE A 58 -8.89 -3.08 -6.94
CA ILE A 58 -7.69 -2.42 -6.43
C ILE A 58 -8.01 -1.13 -5.70
N SER A 59 -8.96 -0.34 -6.22
CA SER A 59 -9.47 0.85 -5.52
C SER A 59 -10.04 0.48 -4.15
N THR A 60 -10.88 -0.57 -4.06
CA THR A 60 -11.41 -1.05 -2.78
C THR A 60 -10.29 -1.49 -1.82
N TYR A 61 -9.28 -2.20 -2.31
CA TYR A 61 -8.17 -2.65 -1.48
C TYR A 61 -7.35 -1.48 -0.94
N LEU A 62 -6.95 -0.56 -1.82
CA LEU A 62 -6.17 0.62 -1.45
C LEU A 62 -6.94 1.53 -0.50
N ASN A 63 -8.26 1.70 -0.69
CA ASN A 63 -9.12 2.42 0.25
C ASN A 63 -9.14 1.74 1.62
N SER A 64 -9.29 0.40 1.69
CA SER A 64 -9.26 -0.32 2.96
C SER A 64 -7.91 -0.19 3.68
N MET A 65 -6.81 -0.22 2.92
CA MET A 65 -5.45 -0.07 3.45
C MET A 65 -5.18 1.36 3.92
N GLN A 66 -5.68 2.35 3.18
CA GLN A 66 -5.62 3.77 3.55
C GLN A 66 -6.43 4.04 4.82
N ASN A 67 -7.64 3.50 4.94
CA ASN A 67 -8.47 3.66 6.15
C ASN A 67 -7.80 3.04 7.39
N ALA A 68 -7.04 1.95 7.20
CA ALA A 68 -6.20 1.36 8.24
C ALA A 68 -4.82 2.04 8.40
N ASN A 69 -4.59 3.16 7.71
CA ASN A 69 -3.34 3.92 7.68
C ASN A 69 -2.08 3.14 7.26
N LEU A 70 -2.24 1.99 6.59
CA LEU A 70 -1.11 1.17 6.12
C LEU A 70 -0.43 1.76 4.87
N VAL A 71 -1.13 2.63 4.14
CA VAL A 71 -0.62 3.34 2.98
C VAL A 71 -1.01 4.82 3.02
N ILE A 72 -0.15 5.65 2.45
CA ILE A 72 -0.32 7.09 2.33
C ILE A 72 -0.60 7.41 0.87
N PRO A 73 -1.77 7.98 0.52
CA PRO A 73 -2.06 8.43 -0.82
C PRO A 73 -1.44 9.81 -1.09
N THR A 74 -0.88 10.00 -2.28
CA THR A 74 -0.39 11.29 -2.76
C THR A 74 -0.90 11.52 -4.18
N ARG A 75 -1.50 12.68 -4.45
CA ARG A 75 -2.08 12.99 -5.75
C ARG A 75 -1.11 13.77 -6.61
N HIS A 76 -0.79 13.23 -7.78
CA HIS A 76 0.00 13.88 -8.83
C HIS A 76 -0.82 13.97 -10.10
N GLY A 77 -1.34 15.16 -10.39
CA GLY A 77 -2.23 15.42 -11.53
C GLY A 77 -3.49 14.55 -11.49
N LYS A 78 -3.62 13.65 -12.48
CA LYS A 78 -4.77 12.74 -12.63
C LYS A 78 -4.64 11.46 -11.82
N TRP A 79 -3.44 11.14 -11.32
CA TRP A 79 -3.14 9.86 -10.71
C TRP A 79 -2.91 9.97 -9.19
N THR A 80 -3.34 8.95 -8.47
CA THR A 80 -3.03 8.78 -7.04
C THR A 80 -1.94 7.72 -6.89
N TYR A 81 -0.90 8.11 -6.18
CA TYR A 81 0.23 7.27 -5.81
C TYR A 81 0.04 6.80 -4.37
N TYR A 82 0.46 5.58 -4.07
CA TYR A 82 0.35 5.00 -2.74
C TYR A 82 1.73 4.60 -2.24
N LYS A 83 2.14 5.19 -1.13
CA LYS A 83 3.36 4.85 -0.39
C LYS A 83 3.00 3.99 0.81
N ARG A 84 3.91 3.10 1.22
CA ARG A 84 3.79 2.37 2.48
C ARG A 84 3.95 3.33 3.66
N ASN A 85 3.08 3.22 4.67
CA ASN A 85 3.23 3.96 5.92
C ASN A 85 4.12 3.15 6.88
N GLU A 86 5.42 3.44 6.90
CA GLU A 86 6.37 2.70 7.74
C GLU A 86 6.08 2.88 9.23
N GLU A 87 5.74 4.10 9.67
CA GLU A 87 5.46 4.40 11.08
C GLU A 87 4.32 3.53 11.64
N VAL A 88 3.22 3.42 10.90
CA VAL A 88 2.05 2.61 11.31
C VAL A 88 2.38 1.11 11.27
N ILE A 89 3.16 0.66 10.29
CA ILE A 89 3.51 -0.76 10.17
C ILE A 89 4.47 -1.17 11.29
N GLU A 90 5.47 -0.35 11.60
CA GLU A 90 6.41 -0.59 12.70
C GLU A 90 5.67 -0.62 14.04
N ALA A 91 4.82 0.36 14.29
CA ALA A 91 4.02 0.39 15.51
C ALA A 91 3.07 -0.82 15.59
N TYR A 92 2.50 -1.29 14.47
CA TYR A 92 1.64 -2.48 14.44
C TYR A 92 2.44 -3.74 14.79
N VAL A 93 3.60 -3.92 14.15
CA VAL A 93 4.50 -5.05 14.45
C VAL A 93 4.94 -5.01 15.92
N GLU A 94 5.20 -3.85 16.48
CA GLU A 94 5.58 -3.73 17.88
C GLU A 94 4.43 -4.09 18.82
N SER A 95 3.21 -3.60 18.55
CA SER A 95 2.03 -3.97 19.33
C SER A 95 1.74 -5.49 19.32
N LEU A 96 2.00 -6.17 18.20
CA LEU A 96 1.90 -7.63 18.13
C LEU A 96 2.96 -8.37 18.97
N LYS A 97 4.09 -7.75 19.28
CA LYS A 97 5.11 -8.37 20.15
C LYS A 97 4.87 -8.08 21.63
N THR A 98 4.26 -6.93 21.94
CA THR A 98 4.03 -6.52 23.34
C THR A 98 2.73 -7.08 23.88
N ASP A 99 1.70 -7.19 23.05
CA ASP A 99 0.33 -7.48 23.50
C ASP A 99 -0.11 -8.94 23.21
N LEU A 100 0.69 -9.71 22.46
CA LEU A 100 0.50 -11.14 22.16
C LEU A 100 1.74 -11.95 22.51
#